data_AF-A0A3S1DAE0-F1
#
_entry.id   AF-A0A3S1DAE0-F1
#
_cell.length_a   1.000
_cell.length_b   1.000
_cell.length_c   1.000
_cell.angle_alpha   90.00
_cell.angle_beta   90.00
_cell.angle_gamma   90.00
#
_symmetry.space_group_name_H-M   'P 1'
#
loop_
_entity.id
_entity.type
_entity.pdbx_description
1 polymer ?
#
loop_
_entity_poly.entity_id
_entity_poly.type
_entity_poly.pdbx_seq_one_letter_code
_entity_poly.pdbx_strand_id
1 'polypeptide(L)'
;MNRSRTSRRGGRSIRSYTAEQAQPKSNDSSSEVSFPASGELDQVLKRIRQDFGDSSDVLIRRLVVGKETAKQAALVYMNGLVDHNMVSEFVTESLLDTVDEEPDRNDAEGWIQFLLHRTITSGEVQVITEWKDMLLSILSGNSVIVLDGCEKVISVGTQGGEARSVSEPTSQLVVRGPKDSFVESVVTNVSLVRRRIKSPDVRLENMKIGNFTNTRVSMMYIQNIAEKRLVDEVRRRLQSIDTESILESAYIEEFIQDHTFTPFPTIFNSERPDVAAGNLLEGRIVLFVDGTPFVLIMPAALPQFFHSAEDYSQRFDISILMRFVRYLSFIVLILGPAVYIALTTFHYEMIPTQMLISLMAQREGVPFPAFVEAVLMETAFEILREAGVRMPRAIGQTVSIVGALILGQAVVEAGIITPVMVIVVALTGIASFAIPAYNLSIAGRLIRFFFMILAGMFGFYGITLGLIVLVAHLNSLRSFGMPYLTPFSPFVLSSQKDTVLIFPFWALRKSGSPQSPGSPQGGQQPGQSSDQNSGQRQSSRQSPEQSSVQGSQNSGQSSVQYENQPLTPTEERKAENKLQVEPLGSQIGGKPGRWGKAFHKLPEDEDSNSSKSSEEGNQTS
;
A
#
# COMPACT_ATOMS: atom_id res chain seq x y z
N MET A 1 65.27 46.77 7.75
CA MET A 1 65.59 48.20 7.91
C MET A 1 64.59 49.01 7.08
N ASN A 2 63.83 49.89 7.76
CA ASN A 2 63.08 51.09 7.35
C ASN A 2 62.47 51.18 5.93
N ARG A 3 61.14 51.31 5.75
CA ARG A 3 60.12 52.32 6.16
C ARG A 3 59.86 53.43 5.12
N SER A 4 58.58 53.51 4.71
CA SER A 4 57.77 54.70 4.37
C SER A 4 58.05 55.38 3.00
N ARG A 5 57.09 55.94 2.24
CA ARG A 5 55.68 56.33 2.47
C ARG A 5 54.99 56.67 1.12
N THR A 6 53.74 56.20 0.96
CA THR A 6 52.53 56.84 0.36
C THR A 6 52.45 57.39 -1.07
N SER A 7 51.47 56.88 -1.86
CA SER A 7 50.39 57.67 -2.51
C SER A 7 49.29 56.80 -3.20
N ARG A 8 48.09 56.68 -2.58
CA ARG A 8 46.72 56.97 -3.10
C ARG A 8 46.48 56.77 -4.62
N ARG A 9 45.46 56.04 -5.14
CA ARG A 9 44.00 56.10 -4.92
C ARG A 9 43.31 54.91 -5.62
N GLY A 10 42.19 54.39 -5.09
CA GLY A 10 41.24 53.56 -5.85
C GLY A 10 40.52 52.44 -5.09
N GLY A 11 39.80 52.75 -4.00
CA GLY A 11 38.98 51.78 -3.28
C GLY A 11 37.56 51.66 -3.85
N ARG A 12 37.18 50.46 -4.30
CA ARG A 12 35.76 50.06 -4.47
C ARG A 12 35.32 49.34 -3.20
N SER A 13 34.32 49.94 -2.54
CA SER A 13 33.65 49.42 -1.34
C SER A 13 32.87 48.15 -1.67
N ILE A 14 33.17 47.08 -0.93
CA ILE A 14 32.35 45.88 -0.79
C ILE A 14 31.20 46.26 0.16
N ARG A 15 29.97 46.27 -0.35
CA ARG A 15 28.76 46.37 0.48
C ARG A 15 28.54 45.01 1.14
N SER A 16 28.84 44.93 2.43
CA SER A 16 28.36 43.90 3.35
C SER A 16 26.84 44.03 3.51
N TYR A 17 26.11 42.96 3.20
CA TYR A 17 24.70 42.85 3.56
C TYR A 17 24.60 42.65 5.07
N THR A 18 24.25 43.71 5.78
CA THR A 18 23.78 43.66 7.16
C THR A 18 22.44 42.94 7.17
N ALA A 19 22.37 41.76 7.80
CA ALA A 19 21.13 41.08 8.09
C ALA A 19 20.34 41.92 9.09
N GLU A 20 19.31 42.60 8.60
CA GLU A 20 18.32 43.29 9.40
C GLU A 20 17.52 42.23 10.18
N GLN A 21 17.67 42.26 11.51
CA GLN A 21 16.95 41.41 12.45
C GLN A 21 15.46 41.72 12.35
N ALA A 22 14.73 40.91 11.59
CA ALA A 22 13.28 40.85 11.66
C ALA A 22 12.90 40.21 13.00
N GLN A 23 12.35 41.04 13.90
CA GLN A 23 11.67 40.60 15.12
C GLN A 23 10.58 39.57 14.76
N PRO A 24 10.49 38.41 15.43
CA PRO A 24 9.34 37.55 15.28
C PRO A 24 8.16 38.24 15.98
N LYS A 25 7.12 38.56 15.20
CA LYS A 25 5.80 38.90 15.73
C LYS A 25 5.31 37.69 16.53
N SER A 26 5.31 37.83 17.85
CA SER A 26 4.62 36.96 18.79
C SER A 26 3.13 37.01 18.51
N ASN A 27 2.61 36.00 17.83
CA ASN A 27 1.20 35.68 17.85
C ASN A 27 1.02 34.60 18.92
N ASP A 28 0.46 35.00 20.05
CA ASP A 28 0.04 34.16 21.16
C ASP A 28 -0.97 33.10 20.70
N SER A 29 -0.54 31.84 20.74
CA SER A 29 -1.39 30.69 21.03
C SER A 29 -0.51 29.51 21.46
N SER A 30 0.33 29.72 22.48
CA SER A 30 1.03 28.65 23.18
C SER A 30 0.14 28.13 24.32
N SER A 31 -0.79 27.25 24.00
CA SER A 31 -1.49 26.46 25.02
C SER A 31 -0.60 25.31 25.50
N GLU A 32 0.13 25.59 26.58
CA GLU A 32 0.66 24.70 27.64
C GLU A 32 1.13 23.26 27.28
N VAL A 33 2.45 23.11 27.09
CA VAL A 33 3.17 21.83 26.93
C VAL A 33 3.65 21.24 28.28
N SER A 34 3.36 21.90 29.40
CA SER A 34 3.78 21.48 30.75
C SER A 34 2.83 20.45 31.38
N PHE A 35 3.32 19.65 32.34
CA PHE A 35 2.49 18.79 33.18
C PHE A 35 1.41 19.62 33.91
N PRO A 36 0.23 19.05 34.22
CA PRO A 36 -0.78 19.73 35.03
C PRO A 36 -0.17 20.18 36.36
N ALA A 37 -0.35 21.46 36.71
CA ALA A 37 0.31 22.11 37.86
C ALA A 37 -0.06 21.53 39.25
N SER A 38 -1.02 20.62 39.33
CA SER A 38 -1.40 19.93 40.57
C SER A 38 -0.76 18.55 40.73
N GLY A 39 -0.19 17.96 39.66
CA GLY A 39 0.27 16.57 39.65
C GLY A 39 -0.83 15.54 39.98
N GLU A 40 -2.10 15.96 39.99
CA GLU A 40 -3.21 15.10 40.41
C GLU A 40 -3.43 14.00 39.38
N LEU A 41 -3.42 12.75 39.85
CA LEU A 41 -3.45 11.58 38.98
C LEU A 41 -4.65 11.61 38.01
N ASP A 42 -5.82 12.01 38.50
CA ASP A 42 -7.03 12.05 37.69
C ASP A 42 -6.98 13.08 36.56
N GLN A 43 -6.34 14.23 36.80
CA GLN A 43 -6.16 15.27 35.76
C GLN A 43 -5.19 14.80 34.68
N VAL A 44 -4.07 14.17 35.09
CA VAL A 44 -3.07 13.61 34.17
C VAL A 44 -3.71 12.52 33.30
N LEU A 45 -4.42 11.57 33.91
CA LEU A 45 -5.08 10.48 33.17
C LEU A 45 -6.16 10.98 32.22
N LYS A 46 -6.93 12.01 32.62
CA LYS A 46 -7.92 12.64 31.74
C LYS A 46 -7.27 13.30 30.53
N ARG A 47 -6.15 14.00 30.74
CA ARG A 47 -5.39 14.62 29.64
C ARG A 47 -4.79 13.58 28.70
N ILE A 48 -4.23 12.48 29.21
CA ILE A 48 -3.73 11.36 28.38
C ILE A 48 -4.86 10.81 27.51
N ARG A 49 -6.05 10.55 28.08
CA ARG A 49 -7.21 10.07 27.30
C ARG A 49 -7.63 11.05 26.22
N GLN A 50 -7.64 12.34 26.52
CA GLN A 50 -7.98 13.38 25.55
C GLN A 50 -6.95 13.49 24.42
N ASP A 51 -5.65 13.45 24.74
CA ASP A 51 -4.57 13.56 23.76
C ASP A 51 -4.54 12.35 22.82
N PHE A 52 -4.84 11.15 23.32
CA PHE A 52 -5.03 9.95 22.51
C PHE A 52 -6.46 9.76 21.98
N GLY A 53 -7.39 10.68 22.28
CA GLY A 53 -8.77 10.68 21.78
C GLY A 53 -9.55 9.42 22.10
N ASP A 54 -9.40 8.91 23.32
CA ASP A 54 -9.98 7.65 23.81
C ASP A 54 -9.66 6.44 22.91
N SER A 55 -8.48 6.45 22.27
CA SER A 55 -8.03 5.32 21.44
C SER A 55 -8.01 4.03 22.24
N SER A 56 -8.64 3.00 21.68
CA SER A 56 -8.87 1.72 22.33
C SER A 56 -7.61 0.86 22.55
N ASP A 57 -6.49 1.25 21.95
CA ASP A 57 -5.17 0.63 22.14
C ASP A 57 -4.37 1.22 23.31
N VAL A 58 -4.81 2.33 23.92
CA VAL A 58 -4.17 2.89 25.12
C VAL A 58 -4.81 2.30 26.38
N LEU A 59 -4.03 1.52 27.13
CA LEU A 59 -4.48 0.89 28.37
C LEU A 59 -3.96 1.65 29.59
N ILE A 60 -4.88 1.99 30.48
CA ILE A 60 -4.61 2.67 31.75
C ILE A 60 -5.02 1.74 32.88
N ARG A 61 -4.06 1.24 33.65
CA ARG A 61 -4.30 0.42 34.85
C ARG A 61 -4.02 1.26 36.08
N ARG A 62 -5.02 1.45 36.94
CA ARG A 62 -4.84 2.10 38.25
C ARG A 62 -4.35 1.08 39.26
N LEU A 63 -3.42 1.48 40.11
CA LEU A 63 -2.83 0.65 41.14
C LEU A 63 -2.49 1.51 42.37
N VAL A 64 -2.27 0.84 43.50
CA VAL A 64 -1.85 1.48 44.74
C VAL A 64 -0.46 0.93 45.07
N VAL A 65 0.51 1.82 45.26
CA VAL A 65 1.90 1.47 45.59
C VAL A 65 2.13 1.75 47.07
N GLY A 66 2.71 0.80 47.79
CA GLY A 66 2.98 0.88 49.23
C GLY A 66 1.85 0.35 50.11
N LYS A 67 2.17 0.02 51.36
CA LYS A 67 1.27 -0.49 52.40
C LYS A 67 0.93 0.57 53.43
N GLU A 68 1.93 1.19 54.06
CA GLU A 68 1.72 2.13 55.16
C GLU A 68 1.54 3.57 54.67
N THR A 69 2.34 4.00 53.68
CA THR A 69 2.23 5.31 53.03
C THR A 69 1.62 5.21 51.64
N ALA A 70 0.65 4.30 51.47
CA ALA A 70 0.00 3.96 50.20
C ALA A 70 -0.34 5.18 49.33
N LYS A 71 0.17 5.17 48.10
CA LYS A 71 0.04 6.23 47.11
C LYS A 71 -0.65 5.71 45.85
N GLN A 72 -1.55 6.52 45.29
CA GLN A 72 -2.24 6.17 44.06
C GLN A 72 -1.29 6.31 42.87
N ALA A 73 -1.33 5.33 41.97
CA ALA A 73 -0.52 5.30 40.78
C ALA A 73 -1.32 4.77 39.58
N ALA A 74 -0.84 5.03 38.38
CA ALA A 74 -1.36 4.41 37.18
C ALA A 74 -0.25 4.00 36.23
N LEU A 75 -0.38 2.80 35.68
CA LEU A 75 0.43 2.31 34.58
C LEU A 75 -0.30 2.58 33.27
N VAL A 76 0.36 3.30 32.36
CA VAL A 76 -0.14 3.65 31.04
C VAL A 76 0.77 3.04 29.99
N TYR A 77 0.20 2.27 29.08
CA TYR A 77 0.94 1.64 27.99
C TYR A 77 0.05 1.41 26.77
N MET A 78 0.66 1.21 25.60
CA MET A 78 -0.06 0.91 24.36
C MET A 78 -0.09 -0.60 24.11
N ASN A 79 -1.29 -1.15 23.97
CA ASN A 79 -1.52 -2.56 23.72
C ASN A 79 -0.88 -3.00 22.39
N GLY A 80 -0.19 -4.13 22.39
CA GLY A 80 0.50 -4.68 21.20
C GLY A 80 1.86 -4.05 20.86
N LEU A 81 2.28 -2.97 21.53
CA LEU A 81 3.65 -2.44 21.46
C LEU A 81 4.53 -2.89 22.64
N VAL A 82 3.91 -3.38 23.71
CA VAL A 82 4.57 -3.85 24.92
C VAL A 82 4.64 -5.38 24.97
N ASP A 83 5.65 -5.90 25.65
CA ASP A 83 5.64 -7.29 26.10
C ASP A 83 4.74 -7.43 27.35
N HIS A 84 3.62 -8.15 27.22
CA HIS A 84 2.68 -8.34 28.32
C HIS A 84 3.28 -9.10 29.51
N ASN A 85 4.22 -10.00 29.28
CA ASN A 85 4.88 -10.74 30.36
C ASN A 85 5.77 -9.78 31.14
N MET A 86 6.57 -8.96 30.44
CA MET A 86 7.42 -7.95 31.07
C MET A 86 6.58 -6.91 31.83
N VAL A 87 5.44 -6.48 31.29
CA VAL A 87 4.51 -5.59 32.01
C VAL A 87 3.93 -6.25 33.24
N SER A 88 3.55 -7.54 33.16
CA SER A 88 2.97 -8.26 34.30
C SER A 88 3.99 -8.51 35.41
N GLU A 89 5.20 -8.92 35.04
CA GLU A 89 6.35 -9.11 35.94
C GLU A 89 6.70 -7.78 36.59
N PHE A 90 6.84 -6.71 35.81
CA PHE A 90 7.07 -5.36 36.33
C PHE A 90 6.01 -4.91 37.34
N VAL A 91 4.73 -5.10 37.04
CA VAL A 91 3.63 -4.75 37.97
C VAL A 91 3.71 -5.58 39.24
N THR A 92 4.07 -6.85 39.14
CA THR A 92 4.06 -7.77 40.29
C THR A 92 5.29 -7.58 41.18
N GLU A 93 6.48 -7.51 40.58
CA GLU A 93 7.77 -7.50 41.30
C GLU A 93 8.19 -6.09 41.72
N SER A 94 8.01 -5.07 40.87
CA SER A 94 8.50 -3.71 41.18
C SER A 94 7.49 -2.86 41.94
N LEU A 95 6.19 -3.04 41.69
CA LEU A 95 5.13 -2.18 42.24
C LEU A 95 4.36 -2.79 43.42
N LEU A 96 4.25 -4.12 43.51
CA LEU A 96 3.45 -4.79 44.54
C LEU A 96 4.28 -5.54 45.59
N ASP A 97 5.55 -5.87 45.33
CA ASP A 97 6.37 -6.60 46.30
C ASP A 97 6.84 -5.71 47.47
N THR A 98 6.91 -6.30 48.67
CA THR A 98 6.96 -5.55 49.94
C THR A 98 8.39 -5.36 50.45
N VAL A 99 8.79 -4.13 50.81
CA VAL A 99 10.04 -3.86 51.55
C VAL A 99 9.76 -2.82 52.64
N ASP A 100 10.49 -2.89 53.75
CA ASP A 100 10.19 -2.29 55.05
C ASP A 100 10.44 -0.76 55.19
N GLU A 101 10.99 -0.06 54.19
CA GLU A 101 11.24 1.39 54.25
C GLU A 101 10.52 2.13 53.11
N GLU A 102 9.27 2.53 53.35
CA GLU A 102 8.48 3.37 52.44
C GLU A 102 8.76 4.87 52.71
N PRO A 103 8.94 5.70 51.66
CA PRO A 103 9.05 7.14 51.83
C PRO A 103 7.73 7.75 52.34
N ASP A 104 7.81 8.95 52.94
CA ASP A 104 6.61 9.69 53.36
C ASP A 104 5.68 9.92 52.15
N ARG A 105 4.37 9.79 52.35
CA ARG A 105 3.35 9.92 51.31
C ARG A 105 3.48 11.23 50.52
N ASN A 106 3.87 12.31 51.20
CA ASN A 106 4.01 13.64 50.63
C ASN A 106 5.37 13.92 49.97
N ASP A 107 6.36 13.02 50.10
CA ASP A 107 7.67 13.20 49.48
C ASP A 107 7.68 12.70 48.02
N ALA A 108 7.26 13.57 47.11
CA ALA A 108 7.18 13.25 45.68
C ALA A 108 8.53 12.79 45.07
N GLU A 109 9.65 13.38 45.48
CA GLU A 109 10.97 13.01 44.96
C GLU A 109 11.46 11.69 45.56
N GLY A 110 11.22 11.47 46.87
CA GLY A 110 11.50 10.20 47.54
C GLY A 110 10.76 9.02 46.90
N TRP A 111 9.49 9.20 46.55
CA TRP A 111 8.69 8.19 45.83
C TRP A 111 9.25 7.86 44.44
N ILE A 112 9.73 8.87 43.71
CA ILE A 112 10.35 8.64 42.39
C ILE A 112 11.66 7.87 42.55
N GLN A 113 12.53 8.26 43.48
CA GLN A 113 13.81 7.58 43.71
C GLN A 113 13.62 6.14 44.21
N PHE A 114 12.64 5.93 45.10
CA PHE A 114 12.25 4.62 45.59
C PHE A 114 11.82 3.69 44.46
N LEU A 115 10.96 4.18 43.56
CA LEU A 115 10.54 3.41 42.41
C LEU A 115 11.65 3.23 41.39
N LEU A 116 12.47 4.23 41.11
CA LEU A 116 13.64 4.08 40.25
C LEU A 116 14.54 2.95 40.73
N HIS A 117 14.85 2.90 42.02
CA HIS A 117 15.68 1.83 42.59
C HIS A 117 15.07 0.44 42.37
N ARG A 118 13.74 0.31 42.49
CA ARG A 118 12.99 -0.93 42.26
C ARG A 118 12.76 -1.28 40.79
N THR A 119 12.83 -0.29 39.91
CA THR A 119 12.52 -0.45 38.47
C THR A 119 13.78 -0.76 37.66
N ILE A 120 14.97 -0.43 38.18
CA ILE A 120 16.28 -0.73 37.54
C ILE A 120 16.47 -2.23 37.27
N THR A 121 15.76 -3.12 37.97
CA THR A 121 15.81 -4.56 37.74
C THR A 121 15.12 -5.00 36.45
N SER A 122 14.29 -4.16 35.83
CA SER A 122 13.32 -4.57 34.79
C SER A 122 13.50 -3.88 33.43
N GLY A 123 14.66 -3.29 33.12
CA GLY A 123 14.99 -2.76 31.78
C GLY A 123 15.57 -1.34 31.80
N GLU A 124 15.49 -0.64 30.65
CA GLU A 124 15.90 0.78 30.56
C GLU A 124 14.86 1.68 31.25
N VAL A 125 15.26 2.34 32.33
CA VAL A 125 14.38 3.23 33.11
C VAL A 125 14.78 4.69 32.91
N GLN A 126 13.80 5.55 32.67
CA GLN A 126 14.02 6.99 32.47
C GLN A 126 12.98 7.81 33.24
N VAL A 127 13.42 8.90 33.88
CA VAL A 127 12.52 9.90 34.46
C VAL A 127 12.21 10.93 33.40
N ILE A 128 10.92 11.15 33.13
CA ILE A 128 10.46 12.11 32.14
C ILE A 128 9.78 13.28 32.85
N THR A 129 10.19 14.49 32.49
CA THR A 129 9.67 15.76 33.02
C THR A 129 8.86 16.56 32.00
N GLU A 130 8.90 16.17 30.71
CA GLU A 130 8.15 16.83 29.65
C GLU A 130 6.96 15.99 29.19
N TRP A 131 5.81 16.64 28.98
CA TRP A 131 4.58 15.97 28.56
C TRP A 131 4.73 15.28 27.19
N LYS A 132 5.40 15.96 26.25
CA LYS A 132 5.62 15.45 24.89
C LYS A 132 6.48 14.18 24.89
N ASP A 133 7.52 14.15 25.72
CA ASP A 133 8.40 13.00 25.84
C ASP A 133 7.68 11.82 26.47
N MET A 134 6.76 12.07 27.41
CA MET A 134 5.90 11.04 27.98
C MET A 134 5.03 10.39 26.89
N LEU A 135 4.35 11.19 26.07
CA LEU A 135 3.53 10.68 24.97
C LEU A 135 4.36 9.87 23.97
N LEU A 136 5.54 10.37 23.61
CA LEU A 136 6.47 9.69 22.68
C LEU A 136 6.99 8.38 23.26
N SER A 137 7.20 8.33 24.58
CA SER A 137 7.61 7.11 25.27
C SER A 137 6.53 6.03 25.20
N ILE A 138 5.27 6.38 25.48
CA ILE A 138 4.11 5.48 25.33
C ILE A 138 4.00 4.97 23.88
N LEU A 139 4.10 5.88 22.89
CA LEU A 139 4.06 5.56 21.47
C LEU A 139 5.25 4.71 20.99
N SER A 140 6.33 4.67 21.76
CA SER A 140 7.50 3.83 21.47
C SER A 140 7.41 2.45 22.10
N GLY A 141 6.32 2.12 22.79
CA GLY A 141 6.13 0.81 23.44
C GLY A 141 6.73 0.72 24.84
N ASN A 142 6.99 1.85 25.48
CA ASN A 142 7.35 1.87 26.90
C ASN A 142 6.10 1.91 27.77
N SER A 143 6.22 1.41 28.99
CA SER A 143 5.20 1.56 30.03
C SER A 143 5.54 2.76 30.88
N VAL A 144 4.57 3.66 31.07
CA VAL A 144 4.73 4.88 31.86
C VAL A 144 3.96 4.76 33.16
N ILE A 145 4.62 5.09 34.26
CA ILE A 145 4.06 5.11 35.60
C ILE A 145 3.84 6.56 36.00
N VAL A 146 2.59 6.86 36.32
CA VAL A 146 2.15 8.16 36.83
C VAL A 146 1.83 7.99 38.30
N LEU A 147 2.43 8.82 39.15
CA LEU A 147 2.18 8.84 40.59
C LEU A 147 1.37 10.07 40.96
N ASP A 148 0.45 9.90 41.90
CA ASP A 148 -0.39 11.00 42.38
C ASP A 148 0.43 12.07 43.12
N GLY A 149 0.25 13.34 42.76
CA GLY A 149 0.98 14.47 43.35
C GLY A 149 2.45 14.58 42.91
N CYS A 150 2.85 13.89 41.83
CA CYS A 150 4.19 14.00 41.24
C CYS A 150 4.13 14.66 39.86
N GLU A 151 4.99 15.65 39.61
CA GLU A 151 5.10 16.33 38.31
C GLU A 151 6.02 15.60 37.30
N LYS A 152 6.63 14.49 37.72
CA LYS A 152 7.49 13.65 36.88
C LYS A 152 6.90 12.25 36.76
N VAL A 153 7.18 11.59 35.66
CA VAL A 153 6.74 10.21 35.40
C VAL A 153 7.93 9.30 35.17
N ILE A 154 7.77 8.02 35.50
CA ILE A 154 8.80 7.00 35.28
C ILE A 154 8.42 6.22 34.03
N SER A 155 9.33 6.17 33.07
CA SER A 155 9.21 5.38 31.86
C SER A 155 10.07 4.12 31.99
N VAL A 156 9.48 2.97 31.68
CA VAL A 156 10.12 1.66 31.72
C VAL A 156 10.12 1.05 30.34
N GLY A 157 11.30 0.61 29.89
CA GLY A 157 11.50 -0.03 28.60
C GLY A 157 10.86 -1.40 28.52
N THR A 158 9.56 -1.46 28.21
CA THR A 158 8.78 -2.70 28.06
C THR A 158 8.48 -3.05 26.60
N GLN A 159 9.30 -2.55 25.67
CA GLN A 159 9.06 -2.67 24.23
C GLN A 159 9.10 -4.14 23.82
N GLY A 160 8.08 -4.60 23.08
CA GLY A 160 8.01 -6.00 22.66
C GLY A 160 6.65 -6.39 22.09
N GLY A 161 6.22 -7.63 22.36
CA GLY A 161 4.86 -8.08 22.08
C GLY A 161 4.60 -8.71 20.71
N GLU A 162 5.62 -9.19 20.00
CA GLU A 162 5.39 -9.99 18.78
C GLU A 162 4.93 -11.40 19.15
N ALA A 163 3.61 -11.65 19.10
CA ALA A 163 3.04 -12.97 19.40
C ALA A 163 3.15 -13.98 18.23
N ARG A 164 3.46 -13.53 17.00
CA ARG A 164 3.61 -14.37 15.81
C ARG A 164 4.67 -13.79 14.88
N SER A 165 5.46 -14.65 14.24
CA SER A 165 6.44 -14.23 13.23
C SER A 165 5.72 -13.56 12.06
N VAL A 166 5.99 -12.28 11.85
CA VAL A 166 5.47 -11.56 10.69
C VAL A 166 6.14 -12.10 9.43
N SER A 167 5.34 -12.55 8.46
CA SER A 167 5.81 -13.16 7.21
C SER A 167 5.94 -12.17 6.07
N GLU A 168 6.55 -12.62 4.97
CA GLU A 168 6.57 -11.86 3.71
C GLU A 168 5.17 -11.82 3.05
N PRO A 169 4.71 -10.65 2.53
CA PRO A 169 3.47 -10.55 1.77
C PRO A 169 3.42 -11.55 0.62
N THR A 170 2.29 -12.23 0.44
CA THR A 170 2.17 -13.29 -0.58
C THR A 170 1.56 -12.80 -1.90
N SER A 171 0.77 -11.73 -1.84
CA SER A 171 0.06 -11.12 -2.97
C SER A 171 0.74 -9.86 -3.52
N GLN A 172 1.48 -9.13 -2.69
CA GLN A 172 2.13 -7.83 -2.94
C GLN A 172 3.64 -7.92 -2.67
N LEU A 173 4.29 -8.86 -3.38
CA LEU A 173 5.73 -9.08 -3.34
C LEU A 173 6.49 -7.86 -3.86
N VAL A 174 7.59 -7.50 -3.18
CA VAL A 174 8.50 -6.42 -3.60
C VAL A 174 9.94 -6.90 -3.54
N VAL A 175 10.78 -6.41 -4.45
CA VAL A 175 12.21 -6.73 -4.41
C VAL A 175 12.92 -5.89 -3.34
N ARG A 176 12.48 -4.64 -3.16
CA ARG A 176 13.04 -3.69 -2.21
C ARG A 176 11.93 -3.01 -1.39
N GLY A 177 12.16 -2.88 -0.08
CA GLY A 177 11.25 -2.24 0.86
C GLY A 177 11.00 -3.12 2.09
N PRO A 178 10.11 -2.69 3.01
CA PRO A 178 9.66 -3.52 4.11
C PRO A 178 9.03 -4.82 3.59
N LYS A 179 9.27 -5.92 4.30
CA LYS A 179 8.77 -7.26 3.95
C LYS A 179 7.77 -7.78 4.96
N ASP A 180 7.38 -7.00 5.94
CA ASP A 180 6.34 -7.39 6.88
C ASP A 180 4.95 -7.34 6.24
N SER A 181 4.11 -8.31 6.59
CA SER A 181 2.71 -8.41 6.19
C SER A 181 1.78 -8.41 7.40
N PHE A 182 0.52 -8.05 7.20
CA PHE A 182 -0.52 -8.22 8.19
C PHE A 182 -0.79 -9.72 8.44
N VAL A 183 -1.27 -10.00 9.64
CA VAL A 183 -1.66 -11.34 10.11
C VAL A 183 -3.14 -11.31 10.50
N GLU A 184 -3.70 -12.42 10.98
CA GLU A 184 -5.13 -12.50 11.31
C GLU A 184 -5.52 -11.72 12.58
N SER A 185 -4.54 -11.38 13.43
CA SER A 185 -4.74 -10.68 14.70
C SER A 185 -4.80 -9.15 14.50
N VAL A 186 -5.94 -8.54 14.83
CA VAL A 186 -6.11 -7.07 14.77
C VAL A 186 -5.12 -6.34 15.66
N VAL A 187 -4.85 -6.85 16.87
CA VAL A 187 -3.94 -6.19 17.83
C VAL A 187 -2.52 -6.12 17.25
N THR A 188 -2.07 -7.19 16.60
CA THR A 188 -0.77 -7.23 15.94
C THR A 188 -0.75 -6.30 14.71
N ASN A 189 -1.82 -6.27 13.92
CA ASN A 189 -1.88 -5.40 12.75
C ASN A 189 -1.88 -3.91 13.12
N VAL A 190 -2.61 -3.53 14.16
CA VAL A 190 -2.60 -2.17 14.71
C VAL A 190 -1.19 -1.80 15.19
N SER A 191 -0.49 -2.71 15.87
CA SER A 191 0.86 -2.44 16.37
C SER A 191 1.88 -2.25 15.22
N LEU A 192 1.77 -2.99 14.12
CA LEU A 192 2.60 -2.82 12.92
C LEU A 192 2.47 -1.42 12.30
N VAL A 193 1.28 -0.82 12.36
CA VAL A 193 1.05 0.56 11.89
C VAL A 193 1.54 1.58 12.92
N ARG A 194 1.26 1.38 14.21
CA ARG A 194 1.72 2.25 15.31
C ARG A 194 3.25 2.34 15.41
N ARG A 195 3.98 1.26 15.10
CA ARG A 195 5.45 1.28 15.03
C ARG A 195 5.99 2.23 13.97
N ARG A 196 5.22 2.47 12.89
CA ARG A 196 5.57 3.39 11.80
C ARG A 196 5.11 4.81 12.07
N ILE A 197 3.91 4.98 12.62
CA ILE A 197 3.32 6.29 12.89
C ILE A 197 3.25 6.53 14.40
N LYS A 198 4.32 7.13 14.94
CA LYS A 198 4.42 7.54 16.34
C LYS A 198 3.80 8.91 16.58
N SER A 199 2.49 9.04 16.38
CA SER A 199 1.74 10.26 16.66
C SER A 199 0.54 9.98 17.58
N PRO A 200 0.28 10.85 18.59
CA PRO A 200 -0.93 10.74 19.41
C PRO A 200 -2.20 11.03 18.60
N ASP A 201 -2.10 11.74 17.48
CA ASP A 201 -3.24 12.09 16.61
C ASP A 201 -3.83 10.88 15.88
N VAL A 202 -3.13 9.75 15.81
CA VAL A 202 -3.68 8.51 15.25
C VAL A 202 -4.73 7.97 16.22
N ARG A 203 -5.99 7.94 15.76
CA ARG A 203 -7.16 7.47 16.50
C ARG A 203 -7.49 6.03 16.12
N LEU A 204 -7.89 5.23 17.10
CA LEU A 204 -8.35 3.86 16.91
C LEU A 204 -9.71 3.62 17.58
N GLU A 205 -10.74 3.43 16.77
CA GLU A 205 -12.10 3.13 17.19
C GLU A 205 -12.41 1.64 16.98
N ASN A 206 -12.77 0.93 18.05
CA ASN A 206 -13.15 -0.48 17.97
C ASN A 206 -14.65 -0.64 17.96
N MET A 207 -15.13 -1.55 17.11
CA MET A 207 -16.53 -1.92 16.96
C MET A 207 -16.65 -3.45 16.95
N LYS A 208 -17.83 -3.95 17.28
CA LYS A 208 -18.19 -5.37 17.12
C LYS A 208 -19.33 -5.46 16.13
N ILE A 209 -19.19 -6.29 15.11
CA ILE A 209 -20.17 -6.44 14.04
C ILE A 209 -20.43 -7.94 13.83
N GLY A 210 -21.69 -8.31 13.56
CA GLY A 210 -22.14 -9.70 13.42
C GLY A 210 -22.81 -10.22 14.69
N ASN A 211 -24.07 -10.65 14.59
CA ASN A 211 -24.88 -11.07 15.73
C ASN A 211 -24.34 -12.34 16.42
N PHE A 212 -23.89 -13.34 15.64
CA PHE A 212 -23.31 -14.57 16.18
C PHE A 212 -21.79 -14.47 16.35
N THR A 213 -21.07 -13.99 15.33
CA THR A 213 -19.60 -13.99 15.36
C THR A 213 -19.01 -12.93 16.26
N ASN A 214 -19.73 -11.81 16.50
CA ASN A 214 -19.23 -10.68 17.28
C ASN A 214 -17.83 -10.23 16.85
N THR A 215 -17.59 -10.20 15.54
CA THR A 215 -16.29 -9.97 14.92
C THR A 215 -15.81 -8.56 15.26
N ARG A 216 -14.55 -8.46 15.73
CA ARG A 216 -13.94 -7.16 16.05
C ARG A 216 -13.52 -6.46 14.76
N VAL A 217 -13.95 -5.22 14.62
CA VAL A 217 -13.57 -4.34 13.51
C VAL A 217 -12.98 -3.07 14.09
N SER A 218 -11.77 -2.71 13.67
CA SER A 218 -11.07 -1.53 14.16
C SER A 218 -10.90 -0.51 13.05
N MET A 219 -11.36 0.71 13.26
CA MET A 219 -11.22 1.84 12.35
C MET A 219 -10.09 2.74 12.83
N MET A 220 -9.10 2.96 11.97
CA MET A 220 -7.94 3.83 12.24
C MET A 220 -7.90 5.00 11.27
N TYR A 221 -7.61 6.20 11.79
CA TYR A 221 -7.44 7.43 11.03
C TYR A 221 -6.55 8.42 11.79
N ILE A 222 -6.02 9.43 11.09
CA ILE A 222 -5.24 10.50 11.74
C ILE A 222 -6.14 11.73 11.93
N GLN A 223 -6.36 12.10 13.19
CA GLN A 223 -7.06 13.31 13.56
C GLN A 223 -6.37 14.53 12.93
N ASN A 224 -7.14 15.47 12.39
CA ASN A 224 -6.68 16.69 11.68
C ASN A 224 -6.10 16.48 10.28
N ILE A 225 -5.88 15.24 9.82
CA ILE A 225 -5.53 14.95 8.42
C ILE A 225 -6.74 14.35 7.69
N ALA A 226 -7.40 13.38 8.31
CA ALA A 226 -8.59 12.77 7.76
C ALA A 226 -9.78 13.75 7.77
N GLU A 227 -10.52 13.80 6.66
CA GLU A 227 -11.71 14.64 6.57
C GLU A 227 -12.81 14.11 7.50
N LYS A 228 -13.33 14.96 8.38
CA LYS A 228 -14.35 14.57 9.37
C LYS A 228 -15.58 13.92 8.72
N ARG A 229 -16.04 14.45 7.58
CA ARG A 229 -17.18 13.88 6.84
C ARG A 229 -16.93 12.44 6.39
N LEU A 230 -15.71 12.13 5.96
CA LEU A 230 -15.31 10.78 5.56
C LEU A 230 -15.34 9.84 6.77
N VAL A 231 -14.77 10.26 7.91
CA VAL A 231 -14.79 9.48 9.15
C VAL A 231 -16.21 9.20 9.62
N ASP A 232 -17.07 10.21 9.63
CA ASP A 232 -18.46 10.07 10.04
C ASP A 232 -19.25 9.17 9.07
N GLU A 233 -18.98 9.23 7.77
CA GLU A 233 -19.61 8.38 6.76
C GLU A 233 -19.21 6.91 6.90
N VAL A 234 -17.92 6.61 7.08
CA VAL A 234 -17.43 5.24 7.31
C VAL A 234 -18.02 4.68 8.61
N ARG A 235 -18.00 5.47 9.69
CA ARG A 235 -18.61 5.08 10.97
C ARG A 235 -20.10 4.77 10.81
N ARG A 236 -20.84 5.62 10.10
CA ARG A 236 -22.27 5.43 9.83
C ARG A 236 -22.54 4.13 9.07
N ARG A 237 -21.76 3.85 8.02
CA ARG A 237 -21.92 2.62 7.22
C ARG A 237 -21.60 1.37 8.04
N LEU A 238 -20.52 1.37 8.81
CA LEU A 238 -20.16 0.26 9.69
C LEU A 238 -21.24 -0.01 10.76
N GLN A 239 -21.84 1.03 11.33
CA GLN A 239 -22.92 0.89 12.31
C GLN A 239 -24.23 0.41 11.70
N SER A 240 -24.44 0.62 10.40
CA SER A 240 -25.65 0.17 9.70
C SER A 240 -25.61 -1.30 9.24
N ILE A 241 -24.47 -1.98 9.42
CA ILE A 241 -24.35 -3.39 9.05
C ILE A 241 -25.14 -4.24 10.05
N ASP A 242 -26.24 -4.81 9.56
CA ASP A 242 -26.99 -5.85 10.28
C ASP A 242 -26.82 -7.18 9.55
N THR A 243 -26.01 -8.06 10.12
CA THR A 243 -25.74 -9.40 9.59
C THR A 243 -25.53 -10.39 10.72
N GLU A 244 -25.83 -11.66 10.44
CA GLU A 244 -25.66 -12.76 11.39
C GLU A 244 -24.19 -13.06 11.67
N SER A 245 -23.32 -12.97 10.66
CA SER A 245 -21.93 -13.43 10.73
C SER A 245 -21.00 -12.65 9.80
N ILE A 246 -19.78 -12.41 10.26
CA ILE A 246 -18.68 -11.87 9.46
C ILE A 246 -17.48 -12.80 9.60
N LEU A 247 -17.11 -13.47 8.50
CA LEU A 247 -15.99 -14.41 8.43
C LEU A 247 -14.79 -13.84 7.66
N GLU A 248 -15.01 -12.86 6.78
CA GLU A 248 -13.99 -12.30 5.90
C GLU A 248 -14.18 -10.79 5.72
N SER A 249 -13.08 -10.07 5.46
CA SER A 249 -13.09 -8.62 5.25
C SER A 249 -13.87 -8.22 4.00
N ALA A 250 -13.94 -9.11 3.00
CA ALA A 250 -14.76 -8.92 1.80
C ALA A 250 -16.26 -8.72 2.12
N TYR A 251 -16.77 -9.27 3.22
CA TYR A 251 -18.17 -9.09 3.61
C TYR A 251 -18.41 -7.65 4.02
N ILE A 252 -17.50 -7.11 4.84
CA ILE A 252 -17.54 -5.70 5.25
C ILE A 252 -17.38 -4.81 4.02
N GLU A 253 -16.44 -5.13 3.12
CA GLU A 253 -16.23 -4.41 1.86
C GLU A 253 -17.54 -4.28 1.07
N GLU A 254 -18.28 -5.37 0.88
CA GLU A 254 -19.56 -5.36 0.16
C GLU A 254 -20.63 -4.50 0.85
N PHE A 255 -20.74 -4.55 2.18
CA PHE A 255 -21.73 -3.76 2.92
C PHE A 255 -21.45 -2.26 2.92
N ILE A 256 -20.18 -1.85 2.96
CA ILE A 256 -19.81 -0.42 3.04
C ILE A 256 -19.55 0.21 1.68
N GLN A 257 -19.41 -0.58 0.62
CA GLN A 257 -19.17 -0.10 -0.73
C GLN A 257 -20.38 0.69 -1.27
N ASP A 258 -20.11 1.72 -2.08
CA ASP A 258 -21.17 2.47 -2.77
C ASP A 258 -21.95 1.53 -3.71
N HIS A 259 -23.29 1.52 -3.59
CA HIS A 259 -24.19 0.71 -4.42
C HIS A 259 -24.15 1.15 -5.89
N THR A 260 -23.11 0.72 -6.59
CA THR A 260 -22.89 0.98 -8.02
C THR A 260 -22.55 -0.35 -8.65
N PHE A 261 -23.31 -0.76 -9.67
CA PHE A 261 -22.98 -1.97 -10.42
C PHE A 261 -21.70 -1.70 -11.23
N THR A 262 -20.56 -2.12 -10.68
CA THR A 262 -19.24 -1.89 -11.28
C THR A 262 -18.31 -3.06 -10.98
N PRO A 263 -17.53 -3.54 -11.96
CA PRO A 263 -16.46 -4.49 -11.70
C PRO A 263 -15.23 -3.81 -11.07
N PHE A 264 -15.16 -2.47 -11.08
CA PHE A 264 -14.03 -1.74 -10.52
C PHE A 264 -14.05 -1.70 -8.99
N PRO A 265 -12.93 -2.05 -8.32
CA PRO A 265 -12.84 -1.95 -6.87
C PRO A 265 -12.90 -0.48 -6.42
N THR A 266 -13.74 -0.18 -5.43
CA THR A 266 -13.85 1.17 -4.84
C THR A 266 -13.26 1.25 -3.43
N ILE A 267 -12.79 0.13 -2.90
CA ILE A 267 -12.02 0.00 -1.67
C ILE A 267 -10.70 -0.69 -2.04
N PHE A 268 -9.61 -0.27 -1.40
CA PHE A 268 -8.30 -0.83 -1.67
C PHE A 268 -7.90 -1.77 -0.55
N ASN A 269 -7.72 -3.06 -0.87
CA ASN A 269 -7.25 -4.05 0.07
C ASN A 269 -5.72 -4.17 0.03
N SER A 270 -5.09 -4.33 1.18
CA SER A 270 -3.63 -4.53 1.26
C SER A 270 -3.25 -5.43 2.42
N GLU A 271 -2.27 -6.29 2.20
CA GLU A 271 -1.62 -7.09 3.24
C GLU A 271 -0.40 -6.38 3.85
N ARG A 272 -0.10 -5.15 3.42
CA ARG A 272 1.16 -4.46 3.73
C ARG A 272 0.98 -3.31 4.74
N PRO A 273 1.66 -3.33 5.90
CA PRO A 273 1.54 -2.27 6.91
C PRO A 273 2.13 -0.93 6.48
N ASP A 274 3.16 -0.91 5.64
CA ASP A 274 3.74 0.32 5.11
C ASP A 274 2.78 1.06 4.17
N VAL A 275 2.04 0.33 3.34
CA VAL A 275 0.99 0.89 2.48
C VAL A 275 -0.15 1.48 3.31
N ALA A 276 -0.60 0.77 4.35
CA ALA A 276 -1.60 1.29 5.29
C ALA A 276 -1.14 2.59 5.97
N ALA A 277 0.10 2.61 6.46
CA ALA A 277 0.67 3.80 7.09
C ALA A 277 0.78 4.99 6.12
N GLY A 278 1.22 4.78 4.88
CA GLY A 278 1.27 5.82 3.86
C GLY A 278 -0.11 6.42 3.57
N ASN A 279 -1.13 5.56 3.42
CA ASN A 279 -2.50 6.00 3.17
C ASN A 279 -3.12 6.77 4.36
N LEU A 280 -2.80 6.40 5.61
CA LEU A 280 -3.19 7.18 6.80
C LEU A 280 -2.58 8.58 6.78
N LEU A 281 -1.31 8.71 6.37
CA LEU A 281 -0.62 10.00 6.25
C LEU A 281 -1.20 10.87 5.10
N GLU A 282 -1.82 10.26 4.10
CA GLU A 282 -2.60 10.95 3.06
C GLU A 282 -4.00 11.39 3.53
N GLY A 283 -4.41 11.05 4.76
CA GLY A 283 -5.72 11.39 5.31
C GLY A 283 -6.83 10.40 5.01
N ARG A 284 -6.48 9.18 4.60
CA ARG A 284 -7.45 8.08 4.37
C ARG A 284 -7.71 7.31 5.65
N ILE A 285 -8.72 6.45 5.61
CA ILE A 285 -9.14 5.60 6.72
C ILE A 285 -8.72 4.16 6.42
N VAL A 286 -8.25 3.46 7.45
CA VAL A 286 -7.87 2.05 7.39
C VAL A 286 -8.74 1.25 8.34
N LEU A 287 -9.38 0.19 7.84
CA LEU A 287 -10.14 -0.76 8.63
C LEU A 287 -9.39 -2.08 8.78
N PHE A 288 -9.36 -2.58 10.00
CA PHE A 288 -8.84 -3.90 10.35
C PHE A 288 -10.01 -4.81 10.73
N VAL A 289 -10.04 -6.02 10.16
CA VAL A 289 -11.08 -7.01 10.41
C VAL A 289 -10.43 -8.24 11.03
N ASP A 290 -10.91 -8.64 12.20
CA ASP A 290 -10.37 -9.78 12.94
C ASP A 290 -10.55 -11.09 12.18
N GLY A 291 -9.49 -11.89 12.14
CA GLY A 291 -9.44 -13.14 11.38
C GLY A 291 -8.88 -13.01 9.96
N THR A 292 -8.51 -11.81 9.49
CA THR A 292 -8.01 -11.62 8.11
C THR A 292 -6.66 -10.91 8.03
N PRO A 293 -5.74 -11.34 7.14
CA PRO A 293 -4.43 -10.70 6.94
C PRO A 293 -4.47 -9.53 5.95
N PHE A 294 -5.64 -8.93 5.71
CA PHE A 294 -5.82 -7.80 4.81
C PHE A 294 -6.52 -6.66 5.53
N VAL A 295 -6.09 -5.42 5.27
CA VAL A 295 -6.78 -4.21 5.70
C VAL A 295 -7.52 -3.57 4.54
N LEU A 296 -8.62 -2.90 4.84
CA LEU A 296 -9.40 -2.14 3.87
C LEU A 296 -9.07 -0.67 3.97
N ILE A 297 -8.65 -0.06 2.87
CA ILE A 297 -8.26 1.35 2.79
C ILE A 297 -9.29 2.11 1.97
N MET A 298 -9.79 3.23 2.52
CA MET A 298 -10.84 4.04 1.89
C MET A 298 -10.64 5.54 2.14
N PRO A 299 -11.05 6.40 1.19
CA PRO A 299 -11.54 6.07 -0.15
C PRO A 299 -10.43 5.56 -1.06
N ALA A 300 -10.78 4.81 -2.10
CA ALA A 300 -9.86 4.36 -3.13
C ALA A 300 -10.05 5.15 -4.43
N ALA A 301 -8.93 5.40 -5.12
CA ALA A 301 -8.91 6.06 -6.42
C ALA A 301 -8.20 5.17 -7.44
N LEU A 302 -8.61 5.23 -8.71
CA LEU A 302 -8.07 4.38 -9.78
C LEU A 302 -6.52 4.41 -9.86
N PRO A 303 -5.83 5.57 -9.77
CA PRO A 303 -4.38 5.60 -9.88
C PRO A 303 -3.65 4.81 -8.79
N GLN A 304 -4.24 4.70 -7.60
CA GLN A 304 -3.67 4.00 -6.45
C GLN A 304 -3.45 2.52 -6.75
N PHE A 305 -4.32 1.89 -7.54
CA PHE A 305 -4.19 0.47 -7.91
C PHE A 305 -3.02 0.21 -8.87
N PHE A 306 -2.48 1.26 -9.51
CA PHE A 306 -1.28 1.18 -10.35
C PHE A 306 0.01 1.50 -9.57
N HIS A 307 -0.10 1.98 -8.33
CA HIS A 307 1.04 2.27 -7.49
C HIS A 307 1.48 1.00 -6.76
N SER A 308 2.79 0.83 -6.61
CA SER A 308 3.40 -0.21 -5.78
C SER A 308 4.16 0.45 -4.63
N ALA A 309 4.25 -0.21 -3.47
CA ALA A 309 5.10 0.23 -2.36
C ALA A 309 6.58 0.38 -2.78
N GLU A 310 7.00 -0.40 -3.78
CA GLU A 310 8.35 -0.34 -4.34
C GLU A 310 8.64 0.99 -5.07
N ASP A 311 7.62 1.68 -5.58
CA ASP A 311 7.79 2.96 -6.31
C ASP A 311 8.47 4.02 -5.46
N TYR A 312 8.22 4.00 -4.14
CA TYR A 312 8.77 4.94 -3.18
C TYR A 312 10.12 4.47 -2.59
N SER A 313 10.51 3.21 -2.85
CA SER A 313 11.76 2.61 -2.37
C SER A 313 12.89 2.64 -3.40
N GLN A 314 12.55 2.91 -4.67
CA GLN A 314 13.47 2.99 -5.79
C GLN A 314 13.77 4.44 -6.19
N ARG A 315 14.70 4.62 -7.14
CA ARG A 315 14.98 5.93 -7.72
C ARG A 315 13.79 6.39 -8.57
N PHE A 316 13.49 7.69 -8.51
CA PHE A 316 12.31 8.28 -9.16
C PHE A 316 12.24 8.01 -10.67
N ASP A 317 13.38 7.95 -11.37
CA ASP A 317 13.47 7.70 -12.81
C ASP A 317 12.99 6.29 -13.17
N ILE A 318 13.39 5.28 -12.38
CA ILE A 318 12.94 3.89 -12.54
C ILE A 318 11.46 3.78 -12.20
N SER A 319 11.01 4.40 -11.11
CA SER A 319 9.62 4.34 -10.67
C SER A 319 8.65 4.94 -11.69
N ILE A 320 9.01 6.04 -12.37
CA ILE A 320 8.20 6.63 -13.44
C ILE A 320 8.09 5.67 -14.63
N LEU A 321 9.20 5.06 -15.05
CA LEU A 321 9.20 4.08 -16.13
C LEU A 321 8.30 2.89 -15.79
N MET A 322 8.42 2.34 -14.57
CA MET A 322 7.59 1.22 -14.12
C MET A 322 6.11 1.58 -14.06
N ARG A 323 5.75 2.78 -13.60
CA ARG A 323 4.35 3.26 -13.66
C ARG A 323 3.84 3.36 -15.09
N PHE A 324 4.62 3.87 -16.03
CA PHE A 324 4.25 3.91 -17.45
C PHE A 324 4.02 2.50 -18.02
N VAL A 325 4.90 1.56 -17.71
CA VAL A 325 4.73 0.14 -18.11
C VAL A 325 3.43 -0.43 -17.56
N ARG A 326 3.03 -0.13 -16.32
CA ARG A 326 1.76 -0.60 -15.75
C ARG A 326 0.53 -0.01 -16.42
N TYR A 327 0.54 1.30 -16.70
CA TYR A 327 -0.56 1.94 -17.44
C TYR A 327 -0.68 1.35 -18.86
N LEU A 328 0.44 1.17 -19.56
CA LEU A 328 0.47 0.53 -20.88
C LEU A 328 -0.02 -0.91 -20.80
N SER A 329 0.41 -1.66 -19.79
CA SER A 329 -0.01 -3.05 -19.57
C SER A 329 -1.52 -3.16 -19.34
N PHE A 330 -2.13 -2.21 -18.62
CA PHE A 330 -3.58 -2.18 -18.44
C PHE A 330 -4.34 -1.88 -19.73
N ILE A 331 -3.81 -0.98 -20.56
CA ILE A 331 -4.37 -0.71 -21.90
C ILE A 331 -4.28 -1.97 -22.77
N VAL A 332 -3.13 -2.65 -22.78
CA VAL A 332 -2.94 -3.91 -23.50
C VAL A 332 -3.86 -5.01 -22.97
N LEU A 333 -4.02 -5.14 -21.65
CA LEU A 333 -4.93 -6.08 -21.02
C LEU A 333 -6.37 -5.92 -21.55
N ILE A 334 -6.89 -4.69 -21.55
CA ILE A 334 -8.29 -4.44 -21.94
C ILE A 334 -8.48 -4.49 -23.46
N LEU A 335 -7.56 -3.88 -24.22
CA LEU A 335 -7.76 -3.63 -25.66
C LEU A 335 -7.02 -4.59 -26.58
N GLY A 336 -6.01 -5.33 -26.11
CA GLY A 336 -5.11 -6.12 -26.97
C GLY A 336 -5.84 -7.07 -27.93
N PRO A 337 -6.70 -7.98 -27.44
CA PRO A 337 -7.44 -8.89 -28.32
C PRO A 337 -8.47 -8.16 -29.18
N ALA A 338 -9.14 -7.15 -28.62
CA ALA A 338 -10.13 -6.34 -29.33
C ALA A 338 -9.52 -5.62 -30.55
N VAL A 339 -8.34 -5.01 -30.37
CA VAL A 339 -7.60 -4.34 -31.45
C VAL A 339 -7.20 -5.35 -32.54
N TYR A 340 -6.73 -6.53 -32.16
CA TYR A 340 -6.41 -7.58 -33.14
C TYR A 340 -7.64 -8.01 -33.95
N ILE A 341 -8.78 -8.23 -33.30
CA ILE A 341 -10.05 -8.60 -33.95
C ILE A 341 -10.48 -7.49 -34.93
N ALA A 342 -10.45 -6.22 -34.49
CA ALA A 342 -10.84 -5.07 -35.32
C ALA A 342 -9.95 -4.91 -36.56
N LEU A 343 -8.63 -5.06 -36.41
CA LEU A 343 -7.67 -4.97 -37.52
C LEU A 343 -7.86 -6.07 -38.53
N THR A 344 -8.01 -7.33 -38.08
CA THR A 344 -8.07 -8.48 -38.97
C THR A 344 -9.43 -8.66 -39.64
N THR A 345 -10.51 -8.16 -39.01
CA THR A 345 -11.88 -8.36 -39.52
C THR A 345 -12.40 -7.16 -40.32
N PHE A 346 -12.12 -5.93 -39.88
CA PHE A 346 -12.72 -4.72 -40.46
C PHE A 346 -11.71 -3.78 -41.13
N HIS A 347 -10.45 -3.76 -40.68
CA HIS A 347 -9.47 -2.74 -41.08
C HIS A 347 -8.14 -3.34 -41.55
N TYR A 348 -8.20 -4.40 -42.38
CA TYR A 348 -7.00 -5.11 -42.85
C TYR A 348 -6.09 -4.22 -43.73
N GLU A 349 -6.65 -3.15 -44.29
CA GLU A 349 -5.95 -2.14 -45.10
C GLU A 349 -4.88 -1.36 -44.30
N MET A 350 -5.00 -1.33 -42.97
CA MET A 350 -4.01 -0.69 -42.09
C MET A 350 -2.74 -1.53 -41.90
N ILE A 351 -2.77 -2.81 -42.29
CA ILE A 351 -1.64 -3.73 -42.15
C ILE A 351 -0.76 -3.63 -43.40
N PRO A 352 0.57 -3.45 -43.27
CA PRO A 352 1.47 -3.47 -44.42
C PRO A 352 1.25 -4.72 -45.28
N THR A 353 1.16 -4.56 -46.61
CA THR A 353 0.73 -5.62 -47.53
C THR A 353 1.53 -6.93 -47.36
N GLN A 354 2.84 -6.83 -47.11
CA GLN A 354 3.70 -8.00 -46.88
C GLN A 354 3.31 -8.78 -45.61
N MET A 355 2.95 -8.09 -44.53
CA MET A 355 2.45 -8.72 -43.30
C MET A 355 1.04 -9.26 -43.49
N LEU A 356 0.20 -8.59 -44.28
CA LEU A 356 -1.15 -9.07 -44.54
C LEU A 356 -1.14 -10.40 -45.32
N ILE A 357 -0.26 -10.53 -46.32
CA ILE A 357 -0.10 -11.77 -47.09
C ILE A 357 0.31 -12.92 -46.17
N SER A 358 1.27 -12.70 -45.26
CA SER A 358 1.69 -13.75 -44.32
C SER A 358 0.59 -14.12 -43.32
N LEU A 359 -0.18 -13.14 -42.84
CA LEU A 359 -1.34 -13.38 -41.96
C LEU A 359 -2.44 -14.20 -42.66
N MET A 360 -2.74 -13.87 -43.92
CA MET A 360 -3.75 -14.60 -44.69
C MET A 360 -3.31 -16.04 -44.99
N ALA A 361 -2.02 -16.25 -45.31
CA ALA A 361 -1.47 -17.60 -45.48
C ALA A 361 -1.56 -18.43 -44.18
N GLN A 362 -1.33 -17.81 -43.02
CA GLN A 362 -1.49 -18.47 -41.71
C GLN A 362 -2.96 -18.77 -41.37
N ARG A 363 -3.92 -18.05 -41.96
CA ARG A 363 -5.36 -18.27 -41.77
C ARG A 363 -5.95 -19.33 -42.70
N GLU A 364 -5.27 -19.72 -43.77
CA GLU A 364 -5.82 -20.63 -44.80
C GLU A 364 -6.27 -21.98 -44.22
N GLY A 365 -5.61 -22.45 -43.15
CA GLY A 365 -5.95 -23.69 -42.45
C GLY A 365 -6.88 -23.52 -41.24
N VAL A 366 -7.27 -22.29 -40.87
CA VAL A 366 -7.99 -22.01 -39.63
C VAL A 366 -9.50 -21.86 -39.88
N PRO A 367 -10.35 -22.71 -39.28
CA PRO A 367 -11.79 -22.75 -39.60
C PRO A 367 -12.61 -21.65 -38.91
N PHE A 368 -12.02 -20.94 -37.94
CA PHE A 368 -12.73 -19.99 -37.09
C PHE A 368 -12.43 -18.53 -37.45
N PRO A 369 -13.39 -17.61 -37.29
CA PRO A 369 -13.14 -16.18 -37.40
C PRO A 369 -12.32 -15.68 -36.20
N ALA A 370 -11.62 -14.54 -36.39
CA ALA A 370 -10.74 -13.94 -35.39
C ALA A 370 -11.38 -13.78 -33.99
N PHE A 371 -12.65 -13.39 -33.94
CA PHE A 371 -13.39 -13.26 -32.68
C PHE A 371 -13.52 -14.60 -31.93
N VAL A 372 -13.87 -15.68 -32.64
CA VAL A 372 -14.05 -17.00 -32.03
C VAL A 372 -12.70 -17.58 -31.59
N GLU A 373 -11.65 -17.43 -32.42
CA GLU A 373 -10.27 -17.80 -32.04
C GLU A 373 -9.85 -17.11 -30.73
N ALA A 374 -10.11 -15.80 -30.62
CA ALA A 374 -9.75 -15.02 -29.44
C ALA A 374 -10.55 -15.46 -28.21
N VAL A 375 -11.87 -15.66 -28.33
CA VAL A 375 -12.69 -16.13 -27.19
C VAL A 375 -12.23 -17.50 -26.70
N LEU A 376 -11.94 -18.44 -27.60
CA LEU A 376 -11.45 -19.77 -27.24
C LEU A 376 -10.09 -19.70 -26.53
N MET A 377 -9.11 -18.97 -27.09
CA MET A 377 -7.80 -18.83 -26.44
C MET A 377 -7.88 -18.10 -25.12
N GLU A 378 -8.66 -17.02 -25.04
CA GLU A 378 -8.78 -16.25 -23.80
C GLU A 378 -9.44 -17.07 -22.70
N THR A 379 -10.47 -17.84 -23.02
CA THR A 379 -11.10 -18.76 -22.07
C THR A 379 -10.12 -19.84 -21.62
N ALA A 380 -9.39 -20.45 -22.55
CA ALA A 380 -8.41 -21.47 -22.21
C ALA A 380 -7.25 -20.93 -21.36
N PHE A 381 -6.82 -19.70 -21.63
CA PHE A 381 -5.79 -19.02 -20.85
C PHE A 381 -6.26 -18.67 -19.43
N GLU A 382 -7.51 -18.21 -19.27
CA GLU A 382 -8.08 -17.97 -17.93
C GLU A 382 -8.25 -19.28 -17.14
N ILE A 383 -8.69 -20.37 -17.78
CA ILE A 383 -8.76 -21.69 -17.14
C ILE A 383 -7.38 -22.12 -16.65
N LEU A 384 -6.36 -21.99 -17.50
CA LEU A 384 -4.99 -22.33 -17.14
C LEU A 384 -4.49 -21.48 -15.97
N ARG A 385 -4.81 -20.18 -15.98
CA ARG A 385 -4.40 -19.26 -14.92
C ARG A 385 -5.07 -19.59 -13.59
N GLU A 386 -6.37 -19.86 -13.60
CA GLU A 386 -7.15 -20.20 -12.41
C GLU A 386 -6.70 -21.56 -11.82
N ALA A 387 -6.39 -22.53 -12.68
CA ALA A 387 -5.79 -23.78 -12.26
C ALA A 387 -4.40 -23.55 -11.65
N GLY A 388 -3.58 -22.68 -12.26
CA GLY A 388 -2.22 -22.40 -11.81
C GLY A 388 -2.13 -21.77 -10.42
N VAL A 389 -3.05 -20.86 -10.07
CA VAL A 389 -3.07 -20.21 -8.74
C VAL A 389 -3.56 -21.14 -7.62
N ARG A 390 -4.32 -22.19 -7.96
CA ARG A 390 -4.83 -23.17 -6.98
C ARG A 390 -3.88 -24.34 -6.75
N MET A 391 -2.86 -24.50 -7.58
CA MET A 391 -1.86 -25.56 -7.42
C MET A 391 -0.78 -25.17 -6.42
N PRO A 392 -0.21 -26.14 -5.67
CA PRO A 392 0.93 -25.89 -4.80
C PRO A 392 2.09 -25.24 -5.58
N ARG A 393 2.78 -24.26 -4.98
CA ARG A 393 3.86 -23.48 -5.64
C ARG A 393 4.90 -24.35 -6.35
N ALA A 394 5.24 -25.52 -5.80
CA ALA A 394 6.21 -26.45 -6.37
C ALA A 394 5.79 -27.06 -7.73
N ILE A 395 4.49 -27.17 -7.99
CA ILE A 395 3.94 -27.82 -9.20
C ILE A 395 3.23 -26.79 -10.10
N GLY A 396 2.62 -25.75 -9.52
CA GLY A 396 1.81 -24.77 -10.23
C GLY A 396 2.57 -24.01 -11.32
N GLN A 397 3.84 -23.64 -11.09
CA GLN A 397 4.65 -22.98 -12.11
C GLN A 397 4.95 -23.92 -13.29
N THR A 398 5.34 -25.17 -13.02
CA THR A 398 5.64 -26.17 -14.05
C THR A 398 4.39 -26.49 -14.87
N VAL A 399 3.25 -26.73 -14.23
CA VAL A 399 2.00 -27.02 -14.94
C VAL A 399 1.50 -25.82 -15.73
N SER A 400 1.66 -24.60 -15.22
CA SER A 400 1.31 -23.38 -15.98
C SER A 400 2.19 -23.20 -17.21
N ILE A 401 3.51 -23.45 -17.10
CA ILE A 401 4.44 -23.36 -18.23
C ILE A 401 4.13 -24.44 -19.27
N VAL A 402 4.04 -25.69 -18.83
CA VAL A 402 3.79 -26.85 -19.69
C VAL A 402 2.41 -26.73 -20.33
N GLY A 403 1.39 -26.35 -19.56
CA GLY A 403 0.04 -26.12 -20.07
C GLY A 403 0.00 -25.02 -21.11
N ALA A 404 0.67 -23.88 -20.88
CA ALA A 404 0.61 -22.75 -21.81
C ALA A 404 1.39 -23.05 -23.10
N LEU A 405 2.54 -23.72 -22.99
CA LEU A 405 3.35 -24.13 -24.12
C LEU A 405 2.63 -25.20 -24.95
N ILE A 406 2.16 -26.29 -24.33
CA ILE A 406 1.48 -27.39 -25.02
C ILE A 406 0.18 -26.90 -25.63
N LEU A 407 -0.64 -26.14 -24.88
CA LEU A 407 -1.88 -25.59 -25.42
C LEU A 407 -1.58 -24.66 -26.60
N GLY A 408 -0.61 -23.75 -26.46
CA GLY A 408 -0.23 -22.83 -27.54
C GLY A 408 0.26 -23.55 -28.79
N GLN A 409 1.18 -24.51 -28.64
CA GLN A 409 1.76 -25.25 -29.77
C GLN A 409 0.74 -26.21 -30.40
N ALA A 410 0.05 -27.02 -29.59
CA ALA A 410 -0.88 -28.03 -30.10
C ALA A 410 -2.06 -27.40 -30.82
N VAL A 411 -2.58 -26.27 -30.34
CA VAL A 411 -3.73 -25.60 -30.98
C VAL A 411 -3.31 -24.92 -32.30
N VAL A 412 -2.08 -24.43 -32.39
CA VAL A 412 -1.50 -23.90 -33.63
C VAL A 412 -1.22 -25.02 -34.64
N GLU A 413 -0.63 -26.13 -34.20
CA GLU A 413 -0.36 -27.30 -35.05
C GLU A 413 -1.64 -27.97 -35.54
N ALA A 414 -2.68 -28.01 -34.70
CA ALA A 414 -4.00 -28.49 -35.08
C ALA A 414 -4.73 -27.56 -36.06
N GLY A 415 -4.16 -26.39 -36.38
CA GLY A 415 -4.79 -25.39 -37.26
C GLY A 415 -6.08 -24.80 -36.68
N ILE A 416 -6.30 -24.91 -35.37
CA ILE A 416 -7.52 -24.39 -34.75
C ILE A 416 -7.41 -22.88 -34.56
N ILE A 417 -6.19 -22.37 -34.32
CA ILE A 417 -5.93 -20.95 -33.99
C ILE A 417 -4.63 -20.49 -34.65
N THR A 418 -4.61 -19.22 -35.09
CA THR A 418 -3.43 -18.62 -35.73
C THR A 418 -2.28 -18.39 -34.73
N PRO A 419 -1.00 -18.54 -35.15
CA PRO A 419 0.15 -18.23 -34.31
C PRO A 419 0.13 -16.80 -33.74
N VAL A 420 -0.35 -15.83 -34.53
CA VAL A 420 -0.43 -14.43 -34.12
C VAL A 420 -1.46 -14.22 -33.00
N MET A 421 -2.60 -14.93 -33.04
CA MET A 421 -3.57 -14.86 -31.95
C MET A 421 -2.98 -15.39 -30.63
N VAL A 422 -2.18 -16.46 -30.67
CA VAL A 422 -1.48 -16.98 -29.49
C VAL A 422 -0.54 -15.93 -28.90
N ILE A 423 0.21 -15.21 -29.74
CA ILE A 423 1.09 -14.11 -29.29
C ILE A 423 0.29 -13.00 -28.61
N VAL A 424 -0.86 -12.60 -29.20
CA VAL A 424 -1.73 -11.56 -28.64
C VAL A 424 -2.27 -11.96 -27.26
N VAL A 425 -2.77 -13.20 -27.11
CA VAL A 425 -3.25 -13.70 -25.80
C VAL A 425 -2.11 -13.83 -24.80
N ALA A 426 -0.94 -14.31 -25.20
CA ALA A 426 0.22 -14.40 -24.31
C ALA A 426 0.65 -13.01 -23.81
N LEU A 427 0.72 -12.01 -24.70
CA LEU A 427 1.08 -10.64 -24.35
C LEU A 427 0.07 -10.02 -23.38
N THR A 428 -1.23 -10.21 -23.63
CA THR A 428 -2.30 -9.66 -22.77
C THR A 428 -2.34 -10.35 -21.41
N GLY A 429 -2.10 -11.66 -21.38
CA GLY A 429 -1.92 -12.44 -20.16
C GLY A 429 -0.75 -11.95 -19.31
N ILE A 430 0.41 -11.73 -19.92
CA ILE A 430 1.60 -11.18 -19.25
C ILE A 430 1.32 -9.76 -18.73
N ALA A 431 0.68 -8.93 -19.54
CA ALA A 431 0.30 -7.57 -19.15
C ALA A 431 -0.61 -7.55 -17.90
N SER A 432 -1.47 -8.57 -17.74
CA SER A 432 -2.32 -8.70 -16.55
C SER A 432 -1.54 -8.87 -15.23
N PHE A 433 -0.32 -9.41 -15.29
CA PHE A 433 0.55 -9.64 -14.11
C PHE A 433 1.40 -8.42 -13.76
N ALA A 434 1.52 -7.44 -14.64
CA ALA A 434 2.21 -6.19 -14.34
C ALA A 434 1.41 -5.30 -13.36
N ILE A 435 0.10 -5.54 -13.24
CA ILE A 435 -0.81 -4.75 -12.38
C ILE A 435 -0.63 -5.22 -10.92
N PRO A 436 -0.21 -4.33 -9.99
CA PRO A 436 0.06 -4.72 -8.59
C PRO A 436 -1.19 -5.14 -7.81
N ALA A 437 -2.33 -4.52 -8.09
CA ALA A 437 -3.58 -4.81 -7.40
C ALA A 437 -4.36 -5.93 -8.13
N TYR A 438 -4.51 -7.07 -7.47
CA TYR A 438 -5.20 -8.24 -8.02
C TYR A 438 -6.66 -7.95 -8.40
N ASN A 439 -7.40 -7.24 -7.54
CA ASN A 439 -8.81 -6.89 -7.79
C ASN A 439 -8.99 -6.05 -9.07
N LEU A 440 -8.06 -5.13 -9.36
CA LEU A 440 -8.10 -4.33 -10.59
C LEU A 440 -7.77 -5.18 -11.83
N SER A 441 -6.85 -6.15 -11.71
CA SER A 441 -6.53 -7.09 -12.79
C SER A 441 -7.77 -7.91 -13.19
N ILE A 442 -8.55 -8.40 -12.21
CA ILE A 442 -9.82 -9.11 -12.46
C ILE A 442 -10.83 -8.21 -13.19
N ALA A 443 -11.01 -6.97 -12.73
CA ALA A 443 -11.89 -6.01 -13.39
C ALA A 443 -11.52 -5.79 -14.87
N GLY A 444 -10.22 -5.65 -15.15
CA GLY A 444 -9.68 -5.51 -16.51
C GLY A 444 -9.97 -6.72 -17.39
N ARG A 445 -9.84 -7.95 -16.85
CA ARG A 445 -10.14 -9.19 -17.58
C ARG A 445 -11.62 -9.31 -17.96
N LEU A 446 -12.53 -8.92 -17.06
CA LEU A 446 -13.96 -8.94 -17.35
C LEU A 446 -14.33 -7.93 -18.46
N ILE A 447 -13.77 -6.72 -18.38
CA ILE A 447 -14.00 -5.65 -19.36
C ILE A 447 -13.40 -5.99 -20.73
N ARG A 448 -12.29 -6.74 -20.77
CA ARG A 448 -11.67 -7.21 -22.01
C ARG A 448 -12.65 -7.97 -22.91
N PHE A 449 -13.44 -8.89 -22.37
CA PHE A 449 -14.44 -9.63 -23.15
C PHE A 449 -15.52 -8.70 -23.74
N PHE A 450 -15.93 -7.67 -22.99
CA PHE A 450 -16.84 -6.65 -23.50
C PHE A 450 -16.25 -5.91 -24.71
N PHE A 451 -14.98 -5.51 -24.67
CA PHE A 451 -14.32 -4.87 -25.81
C PHE A 451 -14.14 -5.82 -27.00
N MET A 452 -13.88 -7.11 -26.76
CA MET A 452 -13.81 -8.10 -27.83
C MET A 452 -15.13 -8.21 -28.59
N ILE A 453 -16.27 -8.21 -27.87
CA ILE A 453 -17.60 -8.25 -28.48
C ILE A 453 -17.83 -7.00 -29.34
N LEU A 454 -17.54 -5.81 -28.80
CA LEU A 454 -17.68 -4.55 -29.55
C LEU A 454 -16.79 -4.51 -30.80
N ALA A 455 -15.56 -5.02 -30.69
CA ALA A 455 -14.63 -5.11 -31.82
C ALA A 455 -15.10 -6.11 -32.88
N GLY A 456 -15.66 -7.25 -32.46
CA GLY A 456 -16.22 -8.25 -33.38
C GLY A 456 -17.47 -7.75 -34.11
N MET A 457 -18.26 -6.86 -33.51
CA MET A 457 -19.47 -6.30 -34.12
C MET A 457 -19.21 -5.07 -34.98
N PHE A 458 -18.34 -4.16 -34.54
CA PHE A 458 -18.19 -2.81 -35.13
C PHE A 458 -16.72 -2.38 -35.36
N GLY A 459 -15.74 -3.27 -35.17
CA GLY A 459 -14.32 -2.95 -35.32
C GLY A 459 -13.86 -1.79 -34.41
N PHE A 460 -13.01 -0.89 -34.95
CA PHE A 460 -12.50 0.26 -34.20
C PHE A 460 -13.56 1.26 -33.77
N TYR A 461 -14.67 1.38 -34.51
CA TYR A 461 -15.78 2.22 -34.11
C TYR A 461 -16.40 1.69 -32.81
N GLY A 462 -16.62 0.38 -32.71
CA GLY A 462 -17.11 -0.26 -31.47
C GLY A 462 -16.17 -0.07 -30.29
N ILE A 463 -14.88 -0.28 -30.50
CA ILE A 463 -13.86 -0.04 -29.46
C ILE A 463 -13.90 1.41 -28.98
N THR A 464 -13.99 2.37 -29.89
CA THR A 464 -14.04 3.81 -29.55
C THR A 464 -15.29 4.13 -28.73
N LEU A 465 -16.46 3.62 -29.14
CA LEU A 465 -17.71 3.78 -28.38
C LEU A 465 -17.60 3.16 -26.98
N GLY A 466 -17.04 1.95 -26.88
CA GLY A 466 -16.80 1.26 -25.62
C GLY A 466 -15.87 2.03 -24.69
N LEU A 467 -14.82 2.65 -25.23
CA LEU A 467 -13.91 3.51 -24.46
C LEU A 467 -14.62 4.76 -23.93
N ILE A 468 -15.46 5.40 -24.73
CA ILE A 468 -16.26 6.55 -24.28
C ILE A 468 -17.18 6.13 -23.12
N VAL A 469 -17.89 5.01 -23.26
CA VAL A 469 -18.76 4.47 -22.20
C VAL A 469 -17.97 4.12 -20.94
N LEU A 470 -16.81 3.46 -21.10
CA LEU A 470 -15.94 3.10 -19.98
C LEU A 470 -15.46 4.34 -19.22
N VAL A 471 -14.95 5.35 -19.92
CA VAL A 471 -14.47 6.59 -19.31
C VAL A 471 -15.62 7.35 -18.65
N ALA A 472 -16.80 7.41 -19.28
CA ALA A 472 -17.99 8.00 -18.67
C ALA A 472 -18.40 7.29 -17.38
N HIS A 473 -18.40 5.94 -17.39
CA HIS A 473 -18.67 5.13 -16.21
C HIS A 473 -17.67 5.42 -15.09
N LEU A 474 -16.37 5.37 -15.37
CA LEU A 474 -15.31 5.66 -14.40
C LEU A 474 -15.42 7.08 -13.81
N ASN A 475 -15.85 8.06 -14.58
CA ASN A 475 -16.10 9.43 -14.08
C ASN A 475 -17.33 9.52 -13.17
N SER A 476 -18.34 8.67 -13.39
CA SER A 476 -19.54 8.60 -12.56
C SER A 476 -19.29 7.94 -11.21
N LEU A 477 -18.30 7.04 -11.13
CA LEU A 477 -17.95 6.35 -9.89
C LEU A 477 -17.46 7.30 -8.80
N ARG A 478 -17.89 6.99 -7.58
CA ARG A 478 -17.44 7.62 -6.34
C ARG A 478 -16.99 6.52 -5.38
N SER A 479 -16.03 6.86 -4.53
CA SER A 479 -15.63 6.06 -3.37
C SER A 479 -15.77 6.96 -2.16
N PHE A 480 -16.80 6.71 -1.33
CA PHE A 480 -17.08 7.51 -0.12
C PHE A 480 -17.14 9.01 -0.40
N GLY A 481 -17.79 9.40 -1.49
CA GLY A 481 -17.94 10.79 -1.93
C GLY A 481 -16.77 11.35 -2.74
N MET A 482 -15.61 10.68 -2.79
CA MET A 482 -14.47 11.10 -3.61
C MET A 482 -14.60 10.59 -5.05
N PRO A 483 -14.35 11.40 -6.09
CA PRO A 483 -14.29 10.94 -7.49
C PRO A 483 -13.24 9.85 -7.70
N TYR A 484 -13.65 8.72 -8.28
CA TYR A 484 -12.78 7.55 -8.46
C TYR A 484 -11.57 7.82 -9.37
N LEU A 485 -11.73 8.73 -10.35
CA LEU A 485 -10.66 9.17 -11.24
C LEU A 485 -9.78 10.29 -10.67
N THR A 486 -9.93 10.67 -9.40
CA THR A 486 -9.05 11.69 -8.80
C THR A 486 -7.58 11.22 -8.85
N PRO A 487 -6.63 12.06 -9.28
CA PRO A 487 -6.74 13.48 -9.67
C PRO A 487 -6.83 13.73 -11.19
N PHE A 488 -7.09 12.71 -12.03
CA PHE A 488 -7.32 12.91 -13.47
C PHE A 488 -8.61 13.68 -13.74
N SER A 489 -9.66 13.40 -12.96
CA SER A 489 -10.95 14.08 -13.00
C SER A 489 -11.54 14.15 -11.59
N PRO A 490 -11.68 15.34 -10.98
CA PRO A 490 -11.34 16.67 -11.50
C PRO A 490 -9.83 16.85 -11.67
N PHE A 491 -9.42 17.57 -12.72
CA PHE A 491 -8.01 17.77 -13.04
C PHE A 491 -7.35 18.75 -12.05
N VAL A 492 -6.54 18.23 -11.14
CA VAL A 492 -5.82 19.02 -10.13
C VAL A 492 -4.32 18.95 -10.39
N LEU A 493 -3.76 20.03 -10.95
CA LEU A 493 -2.35 20.10 -11.39
C LEU A 493 -1.34 19.80 -10.27
N SER A 494 -1.65 20.18 -9.03
CA SER A 494 -0.78 19.96 -7.86
C SER A 494 -0.70 18.47 -7.50
N SER A 495 -1.82 17.75 -7.54
CA SER A 495 -1.91 16.32 -7.19
C SER A 495 -1.43 15.38 -8.31
N GLN A 496 -1.39 15.85 -9.56
CA GLN A 496 -0.82 15.11 -10.69
C GLN A 496 0.69 14.87 -10.56
N LYS A 497 1.39 15.71 -9.79
CA LYS A 497 2.83 15.63 -9.51
C LYS A 497 3.24 14.43 -8.64
N ASP A 498 2.31 13.61 -8.18
CA ASP A 498 2.65 12.34 -7.54
C ASP A 498 1.88 11.15 -8.12
N THR A 499 1.00 11.41 -9.11
CA THR A 499 0.17 10.39 -9.74
C THR A 499 0.87 9.76 -10.95
N VAL A 500 1.33 10.60 -11.88
CA VAL A 500 1.95 10.16 -13.14
C VAL A 500 3.47 10.36 -13.13
N LEU A 501 3.93 11.51 -12.64
CA LEU A 501 5.34 11.85 -12.56
C LEU A 501 5.72 11.91 -11.08
N ILE A 502 6.52 10.98 -10.55
CA ILE A 502 7.02 11.07 -9.17
C ILE A 502 8.06 12.19 -9.15
N PHE A 503 7.69 13.35 -8.59
CA PHE A 503 8.69 14.37 -8.33
C PHE A 503 9.59 13.95 -7.17
N PRO A 504 10.89 14.29 -7.20
CA PRO A 504 11.78 13.92 -6.11
C PRO A 504 11.36 14.62 -4.81
N PHE A 505 11.52 13.93 -3.67
CA PHE A 505 11.08 14.40 -2.34
C PHE A 505 11.55 15.83 -1.99
N TRP A 506 12.72 16.27 -2.48
CA TRP A 506 13.21 17.62 -2.26
C TRP A 506 12.42 18.71 -3.00
N ALA A 507 11.75 18.37 -4.10
CA ALA A 507 10.90 19.29 -4.87
C ALA A 507 9.47 19.41 -4.30
N LEU A 508 8.99 18.37 -3.60
CA LEU A 508 7.67 18.34 -2.95
C LEU A 508 7.58 19.23 -1.69
N ARG A 509 8.71 19.51 -1.02
CA ARG A 509 8.77 20.32 0.22
C ARG A 509 8.28 21.77 0.06
N LYS A 510 8.10 22.27 -1.17
CA LYS A 510 7.57 23.61 -1.45
C LYS A 510 6.05 23.71 -1.56
N SER A 511 5.32 22.59 -1.49
CA SER A 511 3.86 22.57 -1.69
C SER A 511 3.14 21.92 -0.50
N GLY A 512 3.31 22.47 0.71
CA GLY A 512 2.65 21.98 1.91
C GLY A 512 1.27 22.61 2.13
N SER A 513 0.21 21.91 1.76
CA SER A 513 -1.04 21.79 2.54
C SER A 513 -1.85 20.62 1.97
N PRO A 514 -2.40 19.71 2.79
CA PRO A 514 -3.35 18.70 2.33
C PRO A 514 -4.62 19.45 1.91
N GLN A 515 -4.82 19.62 0.61
CA GLN A 515 -6.07 20.18 0.09
C GLN A 515 -7.08 19.04 -0.07
N SER A 516 -8.10 19.05 0.78
CA SER A 516 -9.29 18.20 0.68
C SER A 516 -9.95 18.39 -0.69
N PRO A 517 -10.23 17.31 -1.44
CA PRO A 517 -10.95 17.40 -2.70
C PRO A 517 -12.46 17.45 -2.43
N GLY A 518 -13.06 18.64 -2.54
CA GLY A 518 -14.50 18.78 -2.80
C GLY A 518 -15.29 19.58 -1.77
N SER A 519 -15.32 20.89 -1.94
CA SER A 519 -16.49 21.69 -1.51
C SER A 519 -17.45 21.79 -2.70
N PRO A 520 -18.73 21.37 -2.59
CA PRO A 520 -19.73 21.70 -3.60
C PRO A 520 -19.89 23.23 -3.63
N GLN A 521 -19.58 23.86 -4.76
CA GLN A 521 -20.00 25.24 -5.00
C GLN A 521 -21.52 25.30 -4.88
N GLY A 522 -21.99 26.17 -3.99
CA GLY A 522 -23.40 26.33 -3.68
C GLY A 522 -24.22 26.57 -4.93
N GLY A 523 -25.28 25.78 -5.10
CA GLY A 523 -26.31 26.04 -6.08
C GLY A 523 -27.03 27.33 -5.72
N GLN A 524 -26.91 28.35 -6.57
CA GLN A 524 -27.84 29.48 -6.58
C GLN A 524 -29.16 28.99 -7.17
N GLN A 525 -30.19 28.90 -6.34
CA GLN A 525 -31.59 28.84 -6.79
C GLN A 525 -31.98 30.18 -7.43
N PRO A 526 -32.77 30.18 -8.52
CA PRO A 526 -33.24 31.40 -9.15
C PRO A 526 -34.52 31.93 -8.50
N GLY A 527 -34.56 33.23 -8.25
CA GLY A 527 -35.81 33.99 -8.11
C GLY A 527 -35.87 34.94 -6.92
N GLN A 528 -35.74 36.25 -7.16
CA GLN A 528 -36.87 37.18 -7.17
C GLN A 528 -36.40 38.61 -7.46
N SER A 529 -37.29 39.31 -8.16
CA SER A 529 -37.21 40.59 -8.85
C SER A 529 -36.99 41.82 -7.97
N SER A 530 -36.29 42.82 -8.52
CA SER A 530 -36.72 44.22 -8.46
C SER A 530 -36.03 45.07 -9.54
N ASP A 531 -36.86 45.69 -10.37
CA ASP A 531 -36.53 46.70 -11.37
C ASP A 531 -35.67 47.85 -10.83
N GLN A 532 -34.75 48.37 -11.65
CA GLN A 532 -34.77 49.78 -12.07
C GLN A 532 -33.64 50.11 -13.07
N ASN A 533 -34.09 50.32 -14.32
CA ASN A 533 -33.81 51.49 -15.16
C ASN A 533 -32.40 51.79 -15.71
N SER A 534 -32.41 51.94 -17.04
CA SER A 534 -31.69 52.93 -17.87
C SER A 534 -30.24 52.66 -18.31
N GLY A 535 -30.01 52.74 -19.63
CA GLY A 535 -28.70 53.14 -20.17
C GLY A 535 -28.15 52.38 -21.39
N GLN A 536 -28.83 52.48 -22.53
CA GLN A 536 -28.24 52.66 -23.88
C GLN A 536 -26.75 52.31 -24.12
N ARG A 537 -26.46 51.31 -24.99
CA ARG A 537 -25.89 51.47 -26.36
C ARG A 537 -25.32 50.15 -26.92
N GLN A 538 -25.91 49.73 -28.02
CA GLN A 538 -25.31 48.84 -29.03
C GLN A 538 -24.17 49.58 -29.77
N SER A 539 -23.16 48.85 -30.26
CA SER A 539 -22.83 48.76 -31.70
C SER A 539 -21.41 48.20 -31.97
N SER A 540 -21.39 46.95 -32.46
CA SER A 540 -20.79 46.47 -33.74
C SER A 540 -19.28 46.45 -34.06
N ARG A 541 -18.98 45.44 -34.92
CA ARG A 541 -17.89 45.24 -35.92
C ARG A 541 -16.64 44.49 -35.44
N GLN A 542 -16.41 43.26 -35.89
CA GLN A 542 -16.03 42.72 -37.22
C GLN A 542 -14.51 42.54 -37.36
N SER A 543 -14.11 41.32 -37.74
CA SER A 543 -12.78 40.90 -38.20
C SER A 543 -12.28 41.68 -39.41
N PRO A 544 -10.99 41.56 -39.75
CA PRO A 544 -10.68 40.88 -41.02
C PRO A 544 -9.39 40.02 -41.02
N GLU A 545 -9.34 39.18 -42.06
CA GLU A 545 -8.30 38.26 -42.51
C GLU A 545 -7.12 38.91 -43.27
N GLN A 546 -6.02 38.13 -43.34
CA GLN A 546 -5.03 37.95 -44.43
C GLN A 546 -4.12 39.12 -44.86
N SER A 547 -2.79 38.88 -44.85
CA SER A 547 -2.04 38.40 -46.03
C SER A 547 -0.51 38.38 -45.82
N SER A 548 0.11 37.47 -46.57
CA SER A 548 1.51 37.06 -46.75
C SER A 548 2.53 38.15 -47.14
N VAL A 549 3.84 37.88 -46.94
CA VAL A 549 4.91 37.89 -47.98
C VAL A 549 6.22 37.30 -47.40
N GLN A 550 7.07 36.86 -48.32
CA GLN A 550 8.03 35.77 -48.36
C GLN A 550 9.46 36.30 -48.63
N GLY A 551 10.48 35.48 -48.33
CA GLY A 551 11.87 35.58 -48.84
C GLY A 551 12.88 36.16 -47.83
N SER A 552 14.13 35.70 -47.70
CA SER A 552 14.96 34.75 -48.45
C SER A 552 16.25 34.46 -47.63
N GLN A 553 16.80 33.24 -47.78
CA GLN A 553 18.23 32.80 -47.82
C GLN A 553 19.28 33.51 -46.92
N ASN A 554 20.29 32.86 -46.29
CA ASN A 554 21.14 31.78 -46.77
C ASN A 554 22.08 31.24 -45.66
N SER A 555 22.60 30.02 -45.89
CA SER A 555 23.94 29.48 -45.57
C SER A 555 24.44 29.31 -44.13
N GLY A 556 24.89 28.09 -43.82
CA GLY A 556 25.79 27.78 -42.71
C GLY A 556 25.96 26.28 -42.43
N GLN A 557 26.69 25.58 -43.30
CA GLN A 557 27.21 24.22 -43.03
C GLN A 557 28.14 24.22 -41.80
N SER A 558 28.05 23.19 -40.97
CA SER A 558 29.16 22.73 -40.10
C SER A 558 28.93 21.26 -39.72
N SER A 559 29.55 20.39 -40.50
CA SER A 559 29.83 19.00 -40.20
C SER A 559 30.95 18.90 -39.16
N VAL A 560 30.78 18.08 -38.12
CA VAL A 560 31.88 17.60 -37.27
C VAL A 560 31.86 16.09 -37.27
N GLN A 561 32.86 15.54 -37.97
CA GLN A 561 33.31 14.15 -37.90
C GLN A 561 33.86 13.86 -36.50
N TYR A 562 33.58 12.67 -35.97
CA TYR A 562 34.47 12.04 -35.01
C TYR A 562 35.14 10.84 -35.67
N GLU A 563 36.42 10.75 -35.35
CA GLU A 563 37.48 10.08 -36.06
C GLU A 563 37.64 8.63 -35.57
N ASN A 564 37.80 7.72 -36.52
CA ASN A 564 38.27 6.36 -36.29
C ASN A 564 39.79 6.38 -36.10
N GLN A 565 40.28 5.80 -34.99
CA GLN A 565 41.64 5.24 -34.92
C GLN A 565 41.61 3.80 -34.38
N PRO A 566 42.53 2.93 -34.85
CA PRO A 566 42.42 1.48 -34.75
C PRO A 566 42.99 0.94 -33.43
N LEU A 567 42.37 -0.11 -32.89
CA LEU A 567 42.93 -0.89 -31.78
C LEU A 567 43.84 -2.02 -32.31
N THR A 568 45.03 -2.09 -31.72
CA THR A 568 46.07 -3.10 -31.99
C THR A 568 45.75 -4.45 -31.34
N PRO A 569 46.25 -5.58 -31.90
CA PRO A 569 45.89 -6.92 -31.48
C PRO A 569 46.74 -7.39 -30.31
N THR A 570 46.26 -7.23 -29.07
CA THR A 570 46.88 -7.91 -27.92
C THR A 570 45.88 -8.08 -26.78
N GLU A 571 44.86 -8.92 -26.97
CA GLU A 571 44.16 -9.59 -25.86
C GLU A 571 43.26 -10.76 -26.31
N GLU A 572 43.52 -11.33 -27.48
CA GLU A 572 42.87 -12.54 -28.02
C GLU A 572 43.47 -13.85 -27.45
N ARG A 573 44.06 -13.79 -26.25
CA ARG A 573 44.63 -14.96 -25.55
C ARG A 573 44.36 -14.88 -24.06
N LYS A 574 43.08 -14.96 -23.65
CA LYS A 574 42.72 -15.38 -22.28
C LYS A 574 41.25 -15.78 -22.05
N ALA A 575 40.47 -16.03 -23.11
CA ALA A 575 39.09 -16.53 -22.98
C ALA A 575 38.79 -17.76 -23.85
N GLU A 576 39.80 -18.43 -24.40
CA GLU A 576 39.68 -19.72 -25.08
C GLU A 576 40.40 -20.80 -24.26
N ASN A 577 39.81 -21.18 -23.12
CA ASN A 577 39.99 -22.51 -22.52
C ASN A 577 39.10 -22.64 -21.27
N LYS A 578 37.81 -22.84 -21.48
CA LYS A 578 36.91 -23.47 -20.50
C LYS A 578 35.52 -23.68 -21.12
N LEU A 579 35.44 -24.65 -22.03
CA LEU A 579 34.22 -25.39 -22.35
C LEU A 579 34.59 -26.48 -23.37
N GLN A 580 35.18 -27.56 -22.86
CA GLN A 580 35.09 -28.86 -23.54
C GLN A 580 34.45 -29.84 -22.57
N VAL A 581 33.41 -30.47 -23.11
CA VAL A 581 32.59 -31.54 -22.55
C VAL A 581 33.42 -32.81 -22.55
N GLU A 582 33.40 -33.57 -21.45
CA GLU A 582 33.61 -35.03 -21.54
C GLU A 582 32.60 -35.78 -20.65
N PRO A 583 32.04 -36.90 -21.15
CA PRO A 583 31.06 -37.73 -20.46
C PRO A 583 31.75 -38.91 -19.75
N LEU A 584 31.24 -39.38 -18.61
CA LEU A 584 31.63 -40.70 -18.11
C LEU A 584 30.51 -41.38 -17.32
N GLY A 585 30.10 -42.53 -17.84
CA GLY A 585 29.51 -43.59 -17.05
C GLY A 585 30.56 -44.34 -16.22
N SER A 586 30.05 -45.05 -15.22
CA SER A 586 30.58 -46.27 -14.58
C SER A 586 32.08 -46.34 -14.25
N GLN A 587 32.43 -46.42 -12.96
CA GLN A 587 33.05 -47.60 -12.31
C GLN A 587 33.30 -47.26 -10.81
N ILE A 588 32.67 -47.98 -9.88
CA ILE A 588 33.18 -49.10 -9.07
C ILE A 588 34.24 -48.69 -8.01
N GLY A 589 33.90 -48.95 -6.73
CA GLY A 589 34.82 -49.63 -5.80
C GLY A 589 35.30 -48.85 -4.55
N GLY A 590 35.05 -49.42 -3.37
CA GLY A 590 36.05 -49.37 -2.27
C GLY A 590 35.62 -48.78 -0.92
N LYS A 591 35.10 -49.65 -0.05
CA LYS A 591 34.95 -49.61 1.44
C LYS A 591 36.26 -49.28 2.22
N PRO A 592 36.30 -49.31 3.59
CA PRO A 592 35.31 -49.10 4.68
C PRO A 592 35.83 -48.22 5.86
N GLY A 593 34.97 -47.86 6.84
CA GLY A 593 35.47 -47.58 8.19
C GLY A 593 34.59 -46.81 9.19
N ARG A 594 34.02 -47.58 10.15
CA ARG A 594 33.96 -47.33 11.61
C ARG A 594 32.88 -46.41 12.26
N TRP A 595 31.95 -47.10 12.97
CA TRP A 595 31.29 -46.88 14.28
C TRP A 595 30.53 -45.55 14.54
N GLY A 596 29.31 -45.51 15.10
CA GLY A 596 28.42 -46.55 15.63
C GLY A 596 27.31 -45.95 16.51
N LYS A 597 26.31 -46.80 16.84
CA LYS A 597 25.23 -46.67 17.87
C LYS A 597 24.10 -45.68 17.52
N ALA A 598 22.81 -45.95 17.74
CA ALA A 598 22.09 -46.99 18.48
C ALA A 598 20.65 -47.08 17.94
N PHE A 599 20.00 -48.25 17.98
CA PHE A 599 18.64 -48.44 18.54
C PHE A 599 18.32 -49.94 18.58
N HIS A 600 17.95 -50.40 19.78
CA HIS A 600 17.65 -51.78 20.15
C HIS A 600 16.13 -51.85 20.48
N LYS A 601 15.40 -52.74 19.81
CA LYS A 601 14.48 -53.81 20.32
C LYS A 601 13.79 -53.54 21.68
N LEU A 602 12.45 -53.57 21.83
CA LEU A 602 11.48 -54.71 21.95
C LEU A 602 10.16 -54.16 22.60
N PRO A 603 9.07 -54.92 22.89
CA PRO A 603 8.62 -56.27 22.44
C PRO A 603 7.12 -56.35 22.03
N GLU A 604 6.71 -57.53 21.54
CA GLU A 604 5.34 -58.07 21.52
C GLU A 604 4.93 -58.62 22.90
N ASP A 605 3.64 -58.60 23.24
CA ASP A 605 2.98 -59.53 24.18
C ASP A 605 1.47 -59.67 23.85
N GLU A 606 0.96 -60.87 24.11
CA GLU A 606 -0.31 -61.48 23.69
C GLU A 606 -1.59 -61.08 24.48
N ASP A 607 -2.73 -61.36 23.83
CA ASP A 607 -4.02 -61.87 24.34
C ASP A 607 -4.90 -61.08 25.34
N SER A 608 -6.12 -60.72 24.88
CA SER A 608 -7.38 -61.30 25.42
C SER A 608 -8.65 -60.78 24.72
N ASN A 609 -9.24 -61.65 23.90
CA ASN A 609 -10.63 -62.11 23.96
C ASN A 609 -11.73 -61.12 24.43
N SER A 610 -12.64 -60.71 23.52
CA SER A 610 -14.09 -60.94 23.71
C SER A 610 -14.96 -60.59 22.49
N SER A 611 -15.69 -61.63 22.06
CA SER A 611 -17.10 -61.64 21.63
C SER A 611 -17.56 -60.91 20.36
N LYS A 612 -18.02 -61.76 19.40
CA LYS A 612 -19.37 -61.79 18.78
C LYS A 612 -19.83 -60.51 18.04
N SER A 613 -20.39 -60.54 16.84
CA SER A 613 -21.06 -61.58 16.06
C SER A 613 -21.60 -60.92 14.78
N SER A 614 -21.71 -61.70 13.70
CA SER A 614 -22.65 -61.51 12.57
C SER A 614 -22.34 -60.31 11.66
N GLU A 615 -22.48 -60.33 10.33
CA GLU A 615 -23.22 -61.20 9.43
C GLU A 615 -22.71 -60.91 7.99
N GLU A 616 -22.89 -61.89 7.12
CA GLU A 616 -23.05 -61.86 5.65
C GLU A 616 -23.13 -60.47 4.98
N GLY A 617 -22.59 -60.20 3.80
CA GLY A 617 -22.32 -61.04 2.64
C GLY A 617 -22.60 -60.23 1.38
N ASN A 618 -21.98 -60.66 0.28
CA ASN A 618 -22.41 -60.50 -1.11
C ASN A 618 -22.21 -59.16 -1.89
N GLN A 619 -21.37 -59.27 -2.91
CA GLN A 619 -21.54 -58.90 -4.32
C GLN A 619 -22.68 -57.92 -4.69
N THR A 620 -22.37 -56.85 -5.43
CA THR A 620 -22.55 -56.72 -6.91
C THR A 620 -22.48 -55.25 -7.36
N SER A 621 -22.01 -55.09 -8.62
CA SER A 621 -22.10 -53.94 -9.53
C SER A 621 -21.09 -52.80 -9.40
#